data_AF-A0A831PHI5-F1
#
_entry.id   AF-A0A831PHI5-F1
#
_cell.length_a   1.000
_cell.length_b   1.000
_cell.length_c   1.000
_cell.angle_alpha   90.00
_cell.angle_beta   90.00
_cell.angle_gamma   90.00
#
_symmetry.space_group_name_H-M   'P 1'
#
loop_
_entity.id
_entity.type
_entity.pdbx_description
1 polymer ?
#
loop_
_entity_poly.entity_id
_entity_poly.type
_entity_poly.pdbx_seq_one_letter_code
_entity_poly.pdbx_strand_id
1 'polypeptide(L)' 'MSKKILVTEDSSTMRAMICATIEALGDFDIFEAPNGFEALRLLPREKFDLV' A
#
# COMPACT_ATOMS: atom_id res chain seq x y z
N MET A 1 6.11 9.23 -13.56
CA MET A 1 5.79 7.93 -12.96
C MET A 1 5.24 8.22 -11.58
N SER A 2 4.03 7.76 -11.28
CA SER A 2 3.47 7.83 -9.91
C SER A 2 4.33 7.01 -8.97
N LYS A 3 4.42 7.44 -7.71
CA LYS A 3 5.15 6.72 -6.66
C LYS A 3 4.31 5.54 -6.18
N LYS A 4 4.93 4.37 -6.03
CA LYS A 4 4.23 3.14 -5.60
C LYS A 4 4.34 2.96 -4.10
N ILE A 5 3.20 2.82 -3.42
CA ILE A 5 3.11 2.68 -1.95
C ILE A 5 2.42 1.36 -1.61
N LEU A 6 3.03 0.56 -0.74
CA LEU A 6 2.44 -0.68 -0.23
C LEU A 6 1.94 -0.48 1.20
N VAL A 7 0.63 -0.48 1.42
CA VAL A 7 0.03 -0.40 2.75
C VAL A 7 -0.18 -1.82 3.30
N THR A 8 0.57 -2.16 4.35
CA THR A 8 0.45 -3.46 5.03
C THR A 8 -0.24 -3.31 6.38
N GLU A 9 -1.52 -3.70 6.45
CA GLU A 9 -2.35 -3.46 7.63
C GLU A 9 -3.48 -4.51 7.71
N ASP A 10 -3.71 -5.10 8.89
CA ASP A 10 -4.57 -6.26 9.11
C ASP A 10 -6.06 -5.94 9.26
N SER A 11 -6.41 -4.75 9.74
CA SER A 11 -7.79 -4.27 9.84
C SER A 11 -8.26 -3.62 8.54
N SER A 12 -9.15 -4.28 7.79
CA SER A 12 -9.70 -3.71 6.55
C SER A 12 -10.21 -2.26 6.67
N THR A 13 -10.76 -1.88 7.82
CA THR A 13 -11.18 -0.50 8.10
C THR A 13 -10.00 0.47 8.25
N MET A 14 -8.95 0.10 8.98
CA MET A 14 -7.78 0.98 9.16
C MET A 14 -6.99 1.11 7.85
N ARG A 15 -6.80 0.00 7.11
CA ARG A 15 -6.18 0.05 5.78
C ARG A 15 -6.92 0.97 4.81
N ALA A 16 -8.26 0.89 4.77
CA ALA A 16 -9.07 1.78 3.92
C ALA A 16 -8.92 3.26 4.31
N MET A 17 -8.87 3.56 5.62
CA MET A 17 -8.62 4.92 6.12
C MET A 17 -7.23 5.43 5.70
N ILE A 18 -6.20 4.59 5.78
CA ILE A 18 -4.83 4.93 5.35
C ILE A 18 -4.81 5.19 3.84
N CYS A 19 -5.41 4.32 3.04
CA CYS A 19 -5.46 4.48 1.57
C CYS A 19 -6.15 5.78 1.19
N ALA A 20 -7.34 6.07 1.74
CA ALA A 20 -8.06 7.31 1.47
C ALA A 20 -7.26 8.57 1.87
N THR A 21 -6.48 8.49 2.95
CA THR A 21 -5.61 9.59 3.38
C THR A 21 -4.48 9.81 2.38
N ILE A 22 -3.86 8.74 1.87
CA ILE A 22 -2.79 8.81 0.87
C ILE A 22 -3.33 9.33 -0.47
N GLU A 23 -4.49 8.85 -0.92
CA GLU A 23 -5.16 9.33 -2.13
C GLU A 23 -5.44 10.83 -2.08
N ALA A 24 -5.80 11.36 -0.90
CA ALA A 24 -6.04 12.78 -0.70
C ALA A 24 -4.76 13.65 -0.79
N LEU A 25 -3.57 13.06 -0.64
CA LEU A 25 -2.29 13.78 -0.72
C LEU A 25 -1.80 13.96 -2.17
N GLY A 26 -2.31 13.18 -3.12
CA GLY A 26 -1.97 13.28 -4.54
C GLY A 26 -2.04 11.95 -5.28
N ASP A 27 -1.51 11.92 -6.50
CA ASP A 27 -1.50 10.73 -7.34
C ASP A 27 -0.39 9.75 -6.92
N PHE A 28 -0.80 8.68 -6.24
CA PHE A 28 0.03 7.53 -5.86
C PHE A 28 -0.57 6.23 -6.39
N ASP A 29 0.28 5.28 -6.74
CA ASP A 29 -0.16 3.91 -7.02
C ASP A 29 -0.17 3.15 -5.69
N ILE A 30 -1.35 2.94 -5.12
CA ILE A 30 -1.52 2.31 -3.81
C ILE A 30 -1.77 0.81 -3.98
N PHE A 31 -1.02 0.02 -3.23
CA PHE A 31 -1.15 -1.44 -3.15
C PHE A 31 -1.46 -1.81 -1.71
N GLU A 32 -2.34 -2.78 -1.51
CA GLU A 32 -2.78 -3.21 -0.18
C GLU A 32 -2.32 -4.63 0.11
N ALA A 33 -1.91 -4.90 1.35
CA ALA A 33 -1.67 -6.24 1.86
C ALA A 33 -2.30 -6.40 3.26
N PRO A 34 -3.12 -7.44 3.50
CA PRO A 34 -3.77 -7.65 4.80
C PRO A 34 -2.84 -8.21 5.87
N ASN A 35 -1.57 -8.51 5.54
CA ASN A 35 -0.56 -8.98 6.47
C ASN A 35 0.83 -8.96 5.81
N GLY A 36 1.87 -9.18 6.61
CA GLY A 36 3.25 -9.21 6.14
C GLY A 36 3.56 -10.31 5.12
N PHE A 37 2.87 -11.46 5.15
CA PHE A 37 3.10 -12.53 4.18
C PHE A 37 2.63 -12.13 2.77
N GLU A 38 1.45 -11.53 2.67
CA GLU A 38 0.95 -11.00 1.39
C GLU A 38 1.84 -9.85 0.88
N ALA A 39 2.31 -8.97 1.77
CA ALA A 39 3.26 -7.91 1.42
C ALA A 39 4.58 -8.46 0.86
N LEU A 40 5.15 -9.48 1.51
CA LEU A 40 6.37 -10.16 1.05
C LEU A 40 6.20 -10.85 -0.30
N ARG A 41 4.99 -11.23 -0.70
CA ARG A 41 4.70 -11.79 -2.05
C ARG A 41 4.66 -10.72 -3.14
N LEU A 42 4.42 -9.45 -2.77
CA LEU A 42 4.38 -8.31 -3.69
C LEU A 42 5.77 -7.71 -3.91
N LEU A 43 6.60 -7.63 -2.87
CA LEU A 43 7.94 -7.01 -2.90
C LEU A 43 8.89 -7.53 -4.03
N PRO A 44 8.88 -8.82 -4.41
CA PRO A 44 9.72 -9.29 -5.53
C PRO A 44 9.17 -8.94 -6.92
N ARG A 45 7.87 -8.62 -7.02
CA ARG A 45 7.19 -8.35 -8.30
C ARG A 45 7.22 -6.88 -8.67
N GLU A 46 7.23 -6.01 -7.66
CA GLU A 46 7.09 -4.58 -7.79
C GLU A 46 8.18 -3.86 -6.99
N LYS A 47 8.66 -2.73 -7.51
CA LYS A 47 9.57 -1.85 -6.76
C LYS A 47 8.75 -0.74 -6.10
N PHE A 48 8.50 -0.89 -4.81
CA PHE A 48 7.82 0.13 -4.00
C PHE A 48 8.78 1.25 -3.61
N ASP A 49 8.29 2.48 -3.61
CA ASP A 49 9.01 3.66 -3.10
C ASP A 49 8.83 3.83 -1.59
N LEU A 50 7.74 3.28 -1.03
CA LEU A 50 7.40 3.28 0.39
C LEU A 50 6.60 2.01 0.75
N VAL A 51 6.84 1.48 1.94
CA VAL A 51 6.12 0.37 2.57
C VAL A 51 5.73 0.80 3.98
#